data_AF-A0A4R6SAY5-F1
#
_entry.id   AF-A0A4R6SAY5-F1
#
_cell.length_a   1.000
_cell.length_b   1.000
_cell.length_c   1.000
_cell.angle_alpha   90.00
_cell.angle_beta   90.00
_cell.angle_gamma   90.00
#
_symmetry.space_group_name_H-M   'P 1'
#
loop_
_entity.id
_entity.type
_entity.pdbx_description
1 polymer ?
#
loop_
_entity_poly.entity_id
_entity_poly.type
_entity_poly.pdbx_seq_one_letter_code
_entity_poly.pdbx_strand_id
1 'polypeptide(L)'
;MRAKFYAVLNAVAAAPPKRFAGGGAWEAMHGDMTGWFEVRRDGPGRRHYRLFCLLDYEADGVDKPLLVIVDGRSKPFRTELSPSDYRAVRAFGDEYRKRNPRSLG
;
A
#
# COMPACT_ATOMS: atom_id res chain seq x y z
N MET A 1 -3.09 -13.62 10.06
CA MET A 1 -2.43 -12.67 9.13
C MET A 1 -3.20 -11.36 9.01
N ARG A 2 -4.49 -11.41 8.67
CA ARG A 2 -5.38 -10.25 8.51
C ARG A 2 -5.27 -9.20 9.63
N ALA A 3 -5.41 -9.60 10.90
CA ALA A 3 -5.32 -8.68 12.04
C ALA A 3 -3.99 -7.90 12.10
N LYS A 4 -2.87 -8.53 11.70
CA LYS A 4 -1.55 -7.88 11.69
C LYS A 4 -1.41 -6.83 10.58
N PHE A 5 -2.13 -6.97 9.47
CA PHE A 5 -2.21 -5.94 8.43
C PHE A 5 -3.09 -4.79 8.91
N TYR A 6 -4.28 -5.09 9.42
CA TYR A 6 -5.18 -4.07 9.98
C TYR A 6 -4.51 -3.21 11.06
N ALA A 7 -3.72 -3.82 11.95
CA ALA A 7 -3.00 -3.06 12.97
C ALA A 7 -2.06 -2.00 12.37
N VAL A 8 -1.36 -2.30 11.26
CA VAL A 8 -0.49 -1.31 10.58
C VAL A 8 -1.31 -0.26 9.89
N LEU A 9 -2.31 -0.68 9.12
CA LEU A 9 -3.15 0.23 8.35
C LEU A 9 -3.87 1.23 9.26
N ASN A 10 -4.40 0.77 10.40
CA ASN A 10 -5.01 1.63 11.41
C ASN A 10 -3.98 2.59 12.03
N ALA A 11 -2.77 2.12 12.33
CA ALA A 11 -1.72 2.98 12.87
C ALA A 11 -1.28 4.05 11.85
N VAL A 12 -1.17 3.72 10.57
CA VAL A 12 -0.87 4.67 9.48
C VAL A 12 -1.99 5.69 9.34
N ALA A 13 -3.25 5.24 9.31
CA ALA A 13 -4.43 6.10 9.15
C ALA A 13 -4.63 7.05 10.36
N ALA A 14 -4.25 6.63 11.56
CA ALA A 14 -4.33 7.45 12.77
C ALA A 14 -3.14 8.41 12.93
N ALA A 15 -2.01 8.14 12.26
CA ALA A 15 -0.83 8.98 12.36
C ALA A 15 -1.01 10.30 11.60
N PRO A 16 -0.33 11.38 12.03
CA PRO A 16 -0.32 12.61 11.25
C PRO A 16 0.22 12.36 9.83
N PRO A 17 -0.32 13.04 8.81
CA PRO A 17 0.13 12.92 7.42
C PRO A 17 1.65 12.92 7.27
N LYS A 18 2.17 11.95 6.52
CA LYS A 18 3.61 11.82 6.19
C LYS A 18 4.55 11.59 7.38
N ARG A 19 4.06 11.30 8.59
CA ARG A 19 4.89 11.16 9.81
C ARG A 19 5.02 9.73 10.35
N PHE A 20 4.37 8.74 9.74
CA PHE A 20 4.44 7.36 10.22
C PHE A 20 5.72 6.66 9.74
N ALA A 21 6.62 6.35 10.68
CA ALA A 21 7.94 5.75 10.38
C ALA A 21 7.91 4.22 10.14
N GLY A 22 6.81 3.53 10.44
CA GLY A 22 6.53 2.17 9.97
C GLY A 22 7.38 1.00 10.49
N GLY A 23 8.61 1.23 10.96
CA GLY A 23 9.45 0.24 11.65
C GLY A 23 9.66 -1.07 10.88
N GLY A 24 9.80 -1.04 9.55
CA GLY A 24 9.89 -2.24 8.71
C GLY A 24 8.55 -2.87 8.32
N ALA A 25 7.48 -2.54 9.03
CA ALA A 25 6.12 -3.02 8.73
C ALA A 25 5.40 -2.16 7.69
N TRP A 26 5.78 -0.88 7.58
CA TRP A 26 5.30 0.07 6.59
C TRP A 26 6.50 0.81 6.02
N GLU A 27 6.61 0.87 4.70
CA GLU A 27 7.79 1.42 4.03
C GLU A 27 7.39 2.27 2.84
N ALA A 28 8.04 3.42 2.69
CA ALA A 28 7.97 4.20 1.47
C ALA A 28 8.79 3.49 0.38
N MET A 29 8.23 3.37 -0.81
CA MET A 29 8.92 2.78 -1.94
C MET A 29 9.72 3.84 -2.71
N HIS A 30 10.68 3.36 -3.51
CA HIS A 30 11.62 4.19 -4.27
C HIS A 30 11.65 3.79 -5.75
N GLY A 31 12.38 4.54 -6.57
CA GLY A 31 12.50 4.30 -8.01
C GLY A 31 11.16 4.49 -8.73
N ASP A 32 10.81 3.58 -9.63
CA ASP A 32 9.52 3.59 -10.36
C ASP A 32 8.29 3.54 -9.46
N MET A 33 8.46 3.15 -8.20
CA MET A 33 7.40 3.07 -7.19
C MET A 33 7.44 4.28 -6.24
N THR A 34 8.17 5.35 -6.56
CA THR A 34 8.16 6.57 -5.75
C THR A 34 6.73 7.10 -5.58
N GLY A 35 6.37 7.47 -4.35
CA GLY A 35 5.00 7.87 -3.99
C GLY A 35 4.08 6.70 -3.62
N TRP A 36 4.56 5.46 -3.74
CA TRP A 36 3.89 4.28 -3.21
C TRP A 36 4.44 3.88 -1.85
N PHE A 37 3.62 3.13 -1.12
CA PHE A 37 3.98 2.56 0.16
C PHE A 37 3.65 1.07 0.16
N GLU A 38 4.31 0.32 1.03
CA GLU A 38 3.95 -1.08 1.24
C GLU A 38 3.83 -1.45 2.71
N VAL A 39 2.81 -2.25 3.03
CA VAL A 39 2.74 -2.98 4.29
C VAL A 39 3.43 -4.33 4.12
N ARG A 40 4.41 -4.63 4.97
CA ARG A 40 5.21 -5.87 4.92
C ARG A 40 4.78 -6.83 6.03
N ARG A 41 4.44 -8.08 5.67
CA ARG A 41 4.17 -9.16 6.62
C ARG A 41 4.77 -10.49 6.20
N ASP A 42 5.29 -11.21 7.16
CA ASP A 42 5.74 -12.60 6.98
C ASP A 42 4.63 -13.55 7.40
N GLY A 43 4.45 -14.62 6.64
CA GLY A 43 3.42 -15.61 6.91
C GLY A 43 3.89 -17.06 6.84
N PRO A 44 2.96 -17.98 7.10
CA PRO A 44 3.24 -19.42 7.08
C PRO A 44 3.84 -19.87 5.74
N GLY A 45 4.60 -20.95 5.77
CA GLY A 45 5.20 -21.54 4.57
C GLY A 45 6.35 -20.72 3.98
N ARG A 46 7.05 -19.93 4.80
CA ARG A 46 8.17 -19.08 4.36
C ARG A 46 7.77 -18.19 3.18
N ARG A 47 6.67 -17.44 3.35
CA ARG A 47 6.18 -16.48 2.36
C ARG A 47 6.14 -15.07 2.93
N HIS A 48 6.51 -14.12 2.10
CA HIS A 48 6.31 -12.70 2.35
C HIS A 48 5.04 -12.25 1.66
N TYR A 49 4.26 -11.44 2.35
CA TYR A 49 3.06 -10.78 1.87
C TYR A 49 3.29 -9.27 1.88
N ARG A 50 2.80 -8.61 0.83
CA ARG A 50 2.87 -7.17 0.63
C ARG A 50 1.49 -6.65 0.28
N LEU A 51 1.09 -5.55 0.93
CA LEU A 51 -0.02 -4.73 0.46
C LEU A 51 0.58 -3.45 -0.10
N PHE A 52 0.27 -3.13 -1.35
CA PHE A 52 0.70 -1.89 -1.99
C PHE A 52 -0.35 -0.82 -1.76
N CYS A 53 0.11 0.32 -1.26
CA CYS A 53 -0.75 1.38 -0.77
C CYS A 53 -0.40 2.73 -1.40
N LEU A 54 -1.41 3.59 -1.48
CA LEU A 54 -1.28 5.01 -1.78
C LEU A 54 -1.80 5.83 -0.59
N LEU A 55 -1.20 7.00 -0.39
CA LEU A 55 -1.76 8.05 0.44
C LEU A 55 -2.32 9.13 -0.50
N ASP A 56 -3.64 9.22 -0.58
CA ASP A 56 -4.34 10.12 -1.49
C ASP A 56 -4.83 11.36 -0.77
N TYR A 57 -4.16 12.47 -1.04
CA TYR A 57 -4.47 13.78 -0.48
C TYR A 57 -5.35 14.62 -1.40
N GLU A 58 -5.64 14.13 -2.61
CA GLU A 58 -6.31 14.87 -3.68
C GLU A 58 -7.74 14.36 -3.93
N ALA A 59 -8.21 13.40 -3.13
CA ALA A 59 -9.56 12.86 -3.25
C ALA A 59 -10.60 13.93 -2.89
N ASP A 60 -11.50 14.23 -3.83
CA ASP A 60 -12.62 15.15 -3.64
C ASP A 60 -13.77 14.46 -2.89
N GLY A 61 -14.48 15.23 -2.07
CA GLY A 61 -15.66 14.75 -1.35
C GLY A 61 -15.35 13.97 -0.08
N VAL A 62 -14.13 14.06 0.45
CA VAL A 62 -13.72 13.45 1.73
C VAL A 62 -13.03 14.47 2.63
N ASP A 63 -13.26 14.36 3.94
CA ASP A 63 -12.74 15.33 4.92
C ASP A 63 -11.29 15.05 5.35
N LYS A 64 -10.74 13.90 4.93
CA LYS A 64 -9.39 13.44 5.31
C LYS A 64 -8.72 12.74 4.14
N PRO A 65 -7.38 12.76 4.07
CA PRO A 65 -6.64 11.96 3.10
C PRO A 65 -6.99 10.47 3.23
N LEU A 66 -7.00 9.77 2.08
CA LEU A 66 -7.32 8.35 2.03
C LEU A 66 -6.05 7.50 2.09
N LEU A 67 -6.10 6.45 2.92
CA LEU A 67 -5.17 5.33 2.83
C LEU A 67 -5.79 4.27 1.92
N VAL A 68 -5.25 4.15 0.71
CA VAL A 68 -5.80 3.28 -0.33
C VAL A 68 -4.95 2.03 -0.41
N ILE A 69 -5.57 0.85 -0.30
CA ILE A 69 -4.92 -0.43 -0.60
C ILE A 69 -5.26 -0.76 -2.05
N VAL A 70 -4.24 -0.80 -2.91
CA VAL A 70 -4.43 -1.00 -4.34
C VAL A 70 -4.36 -2.48 -4.71
N ASP A 71 -3.39 -3.20 -4.16
CA ASP A 71 -3.16 -4.60 -4.50
C ASP A 71 -2.44 -5.36 -3.38
N GLY A 72 -2.63 -6.68 -3.34
CA GLY A 72 -1.96 -7.60 -2.43
C GLY A 72 -1.14 -8.63 -3.21
N ARG A 73 0.16 -8.71 -2.93
CA ARG A 73 1.05 -9.72 -3.54
C ARG A 73 1.70 -10.59 -2.49
N SER A 74 2.16 -11.76 -2.92
CA SER A 74 3.00 -12.63 -2.09
C SER A 74 4.16 -13.19 -2.89
N LYS A 75 5.28 -13.45 -2.19
CA LYS A 75 6.47 -14.04 -2.78
C LYS A 75 7.11 -15.07 -1.84
N PRO A 76 7.81 -16.08 -2.36
CA PRO A 76 8.65 -16.93 -1.53
C PRO A 76 9.69 -16.13 -0.73
N PHE A 77 10.10 -16.65 0.42
CA PHE A 77 11.14 -16.03 1.25
C PHE A 77 12.44 -15.81 0.46
N ARG A 78 13.09 -14.65 0.66
CA ARG A 78 14.34 -14.25 -0.04
C ARG A 78 14.27 -14.20 -1.58
N THR A 79 13.09 -14.08 -2.16
CA THR A 79 12.92 -13.77 -3.60
C THR A 79 12.46 -12.34 -3.79
N GLU A 80 12.36 -11.86 -5.03
CA GLU A 80 11.78 -10.55 -5.38
C GLU A 80 10.50 -10.72 -6.20
N LEU A 81 9.62 -9.71 -6.14
CA LEU A 81 8.50 -9.65 -7.09
C LEU A 81 9.06 -9.25 -8.46
N SER A 82 8.40 -9.72 -9.52
CA SER A 82 8.85 -9.44 -10.87
C SER A 82 8.63 -7.96 -11.25
N PRO A 83 9.39 -7.40 -12.20
CA PRO A 83 9.09 -6.08 -12.76
C PRO A 83 7.65 -5.95 -13.30
N SER A 84 7.07 -7.03 -13.83
CA SER A 84 5.68 -7.06 -14.28
C SER A 84 4.66 -6.94 -13.14
N ASP A 85 4.95 -7.49 -11.95
CA ASP A 85 4.08 -7.32 -10.78
C ASP A 85 4.00 -5.84 -10.41
N TYR A 86 5.14 -5.14 -10.36
CA TYR A 86 5.15 -3.71 -10.07
C TYR A 86 4.42 -2.89 -11.15
N ARG A 87 4.56 -3.23 -12.43
CA ARG A 87 3.78 -2.59 -13.51
C ARG A 87 2.28 -2.79 -13.34
N ALA A 88 1.84 -3.99 -12.96
CA ALA A 88 0.42 -4.27 -12.72
C ALA A 88 -0.13 -3.47 -11.54
N VAL A 89 0.62 -3.41 -10.43
CA VAL A 89 0.27 -2.58 -9.26
C VAL A 89 0.10 -1.11 -9.67
N ARG A 90 1.04 -0.57 -10.47
CA ARG A 90 0.94 0.81 -10.97
C ARG A 90 -0.30 1.03 -11.81
N ALA A 91 -0.59 0.12 -12.74
CA ALA A 91 -1.77 0.22 -13.60
C ALA A 91 -3.07 0.28 -12.79
N PHE A 92 -3.19 -0.50 -11.71
CA PHE A 92 -4.34 -0.42 -10.79
C PHE A 92 -4.40 0.92 -10.03
N GLY A 93 -3.26 1.47 -9.63
CA GLY A 93 -3.20 2.80 -9.01
C GLY A 93 -3.59 3.91 -9.98
N ASP A 94 -3.17 3.81 -11.23
CA ASP A 94 -3.54 4.75 -12.29
C ASP A 94 -5.04 4.66 -12.60
N GLU A 95 -5.59 3.45 -12.64
CA GLU A 95 -7.03 3.21 -12.77
C GLU A 95 -7.82 3.85 -11.63
N TYR A 96 -7.40 3.64 -10.38
CA TYR A 96 -7.99 4.29 -9.20
C TYR A 96 -8.02 5.82 -9.35
N ARG A 97 -6.94 6.41 -9.88
CA ARG A 97 -6.82 7.87 -10.03
C ARG A 97 -7.63 8.48 -11.17
N LYS A 98 -8.17 7.69 -12.11
CA LYS A 98 -8.92 8.19 -13.28
C LYS A 98 -10.19 8.97 -12.94
N ARG A 99 -10.70 8.86 -11.72
CA ARG A 99 -11.95 9.52 -11.28
C ARG A 99 -11.68 10.39 -10.06
N ASN A 100 -12.25 11.60 -10.05
CA ASN A 100 -12.37 12.46 -8.87
C ASN A 100 -13.75 13.16 -8.91
N PRO A 101 -14.68 12.91 -7.98
CA PRO A 101 -14.55 12.13 -6.74
C PRO A 101 -14.15 10.66 -6.94
N ARG A 102 -13.44 10.09 -5.96
CA ARG A 102 -13.03 8.69 -5.99
C ARG A 102 -14.26 7.79 -5.92
N SER A 103 -14.20 6.65 -6.61
CA SER A 103 -15.25 5.62 -6.51
C SER A 103 -15.07 4.84 -5.21
N LEU A 104 -15.50 5.42 -4.10
CA LEU A 104 -15.54 4.76 -2.80
C LEU A 104 -16.78 3.85 -2.82
N GLY A 105 -16.57 2.55 -2.64
CA GLY A 105 -17.64 1.53 -2.71
C GLY A 105 -18.67 1.64 -1.60
#